data_AF-A0A7X8AVY8-F1
#
_entry.id   AF-A0A7X8AVY8-F1
#
_cell.length_a   1.000
_cell.length_b   1.000
_cell.length_c   1.000
_cell.angle_alpha   90.00
_cell.angle_beta   90.00
_cell.angle_gamma   90.00
#
_symmetry.space_group_name_H-M   'P 1'
#
loop_
_entity.id
_entity.type
_entity.pdbx_description
1 polymer ?
#
loop_
_entity_poly.entity_id
_entity_poly.type
_entity_poly.pdbx_seq_one_letter_code
_entity_poly.pdbx_strand_id
1 'polypeptide(L)'
;MKLKHILILLLVVLTSVLIVACSEMESLPDAMSLDSSIRAMIKSKGADYDFINDEEYMAKMHQLANLFIEEDYIKKEHYRIGNLDEDNIPELVVFRERNPENVDDQGYLEVYGFITDKYQLLDRVPMNYDNTNYNMVVGKLGPDQNGILMHNQVGSQSGITYGFVLNGTKLVNILNENKINLVSINTYNQIRDIDKDGVLEFSIYAMDPESLDQSIENSDKIEYWYKWDGKDGARLVKYSRFRNDNHLASTDAEIVKGSAGDDTVDDSAEAAPNDLDDVLSGEVDGSSEEESEIFQKAKDLLIADRPNFKTYLEKKKDSLSKKEISLLLDEYFDLMTAEAKSKNLVLRNLLSKYKIEDNSRYLFDKYELTLERLNDPVYLKREKVLTSEPELKNHLIGNLKLGYILVEDKGSYAYTIDYQSFLNSFGDNIYRELRDYYRILAQSIKEPYMKNGSLLVSRDKLANRLVLIDNFRMTYPYSEFIDGLDPIYNDYLTALLYGSEKNPVFDGKTNPIDSEVLQEFKEISEKYIDTNLGDIVAEYIQEIEKNNLQISEAIREKLVRHFR
;
A
#
# COMPACT_ATOMS: atom_id res chain seq x y z
N MET A 1 -63.09 -32.51 -90.06
CA MET A 1 -61.74 -32.82 -90.58
C MET A 1 -60.75 -32.63 -89.42
N LYS A 2 -60.12 -33.73 -88.96
CA LYS A 2 -58.89 -33.92 -88.14
C LYS A 2 -58.45 -32.80 -87.15
N LEU A 3 -58.39 -33.10 -85.83
CA LEU A 3 -57.19 -33.44 -85.01
C LEU A 3 -56.16 -32.27 -84.92
N LYS A 4 -55.52 -31.88 -83.80
CA LYS A 4 -55.40 -32.36 -82.41
C LYS A 4 -54.46 -31.40 -81.65
N HIS A 5 -54.73 -31.22 -80.34
CA HIS A 5 -53.78 -31.13 -79.21
C HIS A 5 -52.86 -29.89 -79.08
N ILE A 6 -52.57 -29.32 -77.90
CA ILE A 6 -52.22 -29.89 -76.58
C ILE A 6 -52.54 -28.79 -75.51
N LEU A 7 -53.29 -29.09 -74.43
CA LEU A 7 -52.80 -29.55 -73.11
C LEU A 7 -52.11 -28.39 -72.33
N ILE A 8 -52.39 -28.03 -71.08
CA ILE A 8 -53.23 -28.59 -70.01
C ILE A 8 -53.28 -27.50 -68.91
N LEU A 9 -54.46 -27.16 -68.39
CA LEU A 9 -55.05 -27.68 -67.13
C LEU A 9 -54.58 -26.81 -65.95
N LEU A 10 -55.48 -26.03 -65.36
CA LEU A 10 -56.45 -26.42 -64.32
C LEU A 10 -55.92 -25.90 -62.98
N LEU A 11 -56.71 -25.50 -62.01
CA LEU A 11 -58.12 -25.73 -61.71
C LEU A 11 -58.46 -24.51 -60.82
N VAL A 12 -59.39 -23.63 -61.19
CA VAL A 12 -60.84 -23.79 -60.96
C VAL A 12 -61.13 -23.94 -59.47
N VAL A 13 -62.08 -23.26 -58.83
CA VAL A 13 -62.92 -22.10 -59.15
C VAL A 13 -63.93 -22.04 -57.98
N LEU A 14 -64.48 -20.85 -57.74
CA LEU A 14 -65.79 -20.59 -57.15
C LEU A 14 -65.99 -20.66 -55.61
N THR A 15 -66.30 -19.45 -55.09
CA THR A 15 -67.48 -19.09 -54.26
C THR A 15 -67.54 -19.62 -52.83
N SER A 16 -67.97 -18.89 -51.79
CA SER A 16 -68.98 -17.82 -51.72
C SER A 16 -69.10 -17.32 -50.26
N VAL A 17 -69.50 -16.05 -50.11
CA VAL A 17 -70.48 -15.50 -49.13
C VAL A 17 -70.05 -15.25 -47.66
N LEU A 18 -70.12 -13.95 -47.32
CA LEU A 18 -70.49 -13.24 -46.06
C LEU A 18 -70.49 -13.99 -44.72
N ILE A 19 -69.94 -13.33 -43.68
CA ILE A 19 -70.62 -13.03 -42.39
C ILE A 19 -69.91 -11.84 -41.72
N VAL A 20 -70.71 -10.86 -41.29
CA VAL A 20 -70.36 -9.85 -40.28
C VAL A 20 -70.46 -10.52 -38.91
N ALA A 21 -69.40 -10.45 -38.12
CA ALA A 21 -69.45 -10.71 -36.69
C ALA A 21 -68.63 -9.63 -35.98
N CYS A 22 -69.26 -8.94 -35.02
CA CYS A 22 -68.58 -8.12 -34.03
C CYS A 22 -67.48 -8.94 -33.35
N SER A 23 -66.27 -8.42 -33.34
CA SER A 23 -65.35 -8.63 -32.23
C SER A 23 -64.73 -7.28 -31.91
N GLU A 24 -64.97 -6.88 -30.67
CA GLU A 24 -64.18 -5.99 -29.84
C GLU A 24 -62.98 -5.33 -30.52
N MET A 25 -63.02 -4.00 -30.49
CA MET A 25 -61.87 -3.13 -30.65
C MET A 25 -60.72 -3.71 -29.84
N GLU A 26 -59.76 -4.32 -30.53
CA GLU A 26 -58.49 -4.75 -29.97
C GLU A 26 -57.96 -3.59 -29.13
N SER A 27 -57.91 -3.81 -27.82
CA SER A 27 -57.10 -3.04 -26.92
C SER A 27 -55.71 -2.90 -27.54
N LEU A 28 -55.22 -1.66 -27.62
CA LEU A 28 -53.82 -1.34 -27.86
C LEU A 28 -52.92 -2.32 -27.08
N PRO A 29 -51.78 -2.77 -27.65
CA PRO A 29 -51.03 -3.87 -27.08
C PRO A 29 -50.59 -3.56 -25.66
N ASP A 30 -50.67 -4.59 -24.82
CA ASP A 30 -50.21 -4.65 -23.43
C ASP A 30 -48.90 -3.90 -23.21
N ALA A 31 -48.80 -3.27 -22.04
CA ALA A 31 -47.58 -2.62 -21.55
C ALA A 31 -46.33 -3.46 -21.90
N MET A 32 -45.40 -2.86 -22.65
CA MET A 32 -44.14 -3.51 -23.00
C MET A 32 -43.48 -4.11 -21.75
N SER A 33 -42.96 -5.33 -21.86
CA SER A 33 -42.15 -5.93 -20.79
C SER A 33 -40.98 -5.01 -20.44
N LEU A 34 -40.52 -5.05 -19.18
CA LEU A 34 -39.46 -4.18 -18.69
C LEU A 34 -38.21 -4.22 -19.58
N ASP A 35 -37.76 -5.43 -19.95
CA ASP A 35 -36.67 -5.66 -20.90
C ASP A 35 -36.90 -4.97 -22.24
N SER A 36 -38.12 -5.09 -22.78
CA SER A 36 -38.47 -4.46 -24.07
C SER A 36 -38.42 -2.94 -23.98
N SER A 37 -38.82 -2.38 -22.83
CA SER A 37 -38.76 -0.93 -22.55
C SER A 37 -37.32 -0.44 -22.50
N ILE A 38 -36.48 -1.07 -21.69
CA ILE A 38 -35.05 -0.71 -21.55
C ILE A 38 -34.36 -0.82 -22.91
N ARG A 39 -34.56 -1.93 -23.63
CA ARG A 39 -34.03 -2.12 -24.99
C ARG A 39 -34.45 -1.03 -25.96
N ALA A 40 -35.72 -0.62 -25.94
CA ALA A 40 -36.22 0.42 -26.83
C ALA A 40 -35.54 1.77 -26.54
N MET A 41 -35.34 2.10 -25.27
CA MET A 41 -34.63 3.31 -24.86
C MET A 41 -33.18 3.30 -25.34
N ILE A 42 -32.43 2.23 -25.06
CA ILE A 42 -31.03 2.09 -25.49
C ILE A 42 -30.89 2.24 -27.02
N LYS A 43 -31.71 1.51 -27.79
CA LYS A 43 -31.69 1.56 -29.27
C LYS A 43 -32.06 2.92 -29.83
N SER A 44 -32.86 3.72 -29.11
CA SER A 44 -33.32 5.02 -29.59
C SER A 44 -32.31 6.15 -29.39
N LYS A 45 -31.43 6.04 -28.39
CA LYS A 45 -30.54 7.15 -27.97
C LYS A 45 -29.09 6.99 -28.45
N GLY A 46 -28.64 5.75 -28.74
CA GLY A 46 -27.30 5.47 -29.25
C GLY A 46 -26.24 5.29 -28.16
N ALA A 47 -25.02 4.91 -28.57
CA ALA A 47 -23.95 4.47 -27.67
C ALA A 47 -23.20 5.61 -26.95
N ASP A 48 -23.33 6.86 -27.40
CA ASP A 48 -22.68 8.02 -26.75
C ASP A 48 -23.62 8.75 -25.77
N TYR A 49 -24.80 8.18 -25.50
CA TYR A 49 -25.81 8.81 -24.66
C TYR A 49 -25.51 8.58 -23.17
N ASP A 50 -25.64 9.64 -22.38
CA ASP A 50 -25.50 9.58 -20.92
C ASP A 50 -26.77 9.02 -20.27
N PHE A 51 -26.84 7.69 -20.16
CA PHE A 51 -27.96 7.00 -19.53
C PHE A 51 -27.99 7.15 -18.00
N ILE A 52 -26.87 7.47 -17.36
CA ILE A 52 -26.81 7.66 -15.90
C ILE A 52 -27.65 8.87 -15.46
N ASN A 53 -27.61 9.94 -16.25
CA ASN A 53 -28.37 11.17 -15.96
C ASN A 53 -29.79 11.17 -16.57
N ASP A 54 -30.26 10.03 -17.08
CA ASP A 54 -31.58 9.88 -17.66
C ASP A 54 -32.60 9.33 -16.65
N GLU A 55 -33.49 10.20 -16.18
CA GLU A 55 -34.49 9.86 -15.17
C GLU A 55 -35.43 8.70 -15.58
N GLU A 56 -35.84 8.64 -16.85
CA GLU A 56 -36.77 7.60 -17.31
C GLU A 56 -36.06 6.25 -17.39
N TYR A 57 -34.83 6.23 -17.91
CA TYR A 57 -34.04 5.02 -18.03
C TYR A 57 -33.67 4.49 -16.64
N MET A 58 -33.21 5.36 -15.75
CA MET A 58 -32.86 5.00 -14.38
C MET A 58 -34.08 4.49 -13.60
N ALA A 59 -35.27 5.05 -13.82
CA ALA A 59 -36.50 4.51 -13.24
C ALA A 59 -36.76 3.05 -13.69
N LYS A 60 -36.49 2.71 -14.96
CA LYS A 60 -36.59 1.33 -15.45
C LYS A 60 -35.49 0.42 -14.87
N MET A 61 -34.27 0.92 -14.72
CA MET A 61 -33.19 0.16 -14.08
C MET A 61 -33.47 -0.11 -12.60
N HIS A 62 -34.07 0.83 -11.88
CA HIS A 62 -34.54 0.59 -10.52
C HIS A 62 -35.69 -0.42 -10.46
N GLN A 63 -36.61 -0.40 -11.44
CA GLN A 63 -37.62 -1.46 -11.56
C GLN A 63 -36.96 -2.84 -11.79
N LEU A 64 -35.91 -2.89 -12.60
CA LEU A 64 -35.16 -4.12 -12.86
C LEU A 64 -34.46 -4.62 -11.59
N ALA A 65 -33.76 -3.73 -10.88
CA ALA A 65 -33.12 -4.03 -9.60
C ALA A 65 -34.12 -4.54 -8.55
N ASN A 66 -35.34 -3.97 -8.51
CA ASN A 66 -36.37 -4.40 -7.57
C ASN A 66 -36.88 -5.83 -7.86
N LEU A 67 -36.86 -6.29 -9.10
CA LEU A 67 -37.20 -7.70 -9.40
C LEU A 67 -36.19 -8.64 -8.73
N PHE A 68 -34.89 -8.30 -8.77
CA PHE A 68 -33.87 -9.06 -8.03
C PHE A 68 -34.08 -8.99 -6.51
N ILE A 69 -34.52 -7.84 -5.97
CA ILE A 69 -34.84 -7.68 -4.55
C ILE A 69 -36.01 -8.57 -4.12
N GLU A 70 -37.10 -8.58 -4.89
CA GLU A 70 -38.31 -9.34 -4.57
C GLU A 70 -38.11 -10.85 -4.67
N GLU A 71 -37.28 -11.30 -5.62
CA GLU A 71 -36.97 -12.73 -5.81
C GLU A 71 -35.99 -13.26 -4.76
N ASP A 72 -35.03 -12.44 -4.30
CA ASP A 72 -33.87 -12.91 -3.52
C ASP A 72 -33.62 -12.16 -2.18
N TYR A 73 -34.56 -11.34 -1.68
CA TYR A 73 -34.46 -10.60 -0.41
C TYR A 73 -33.24 -9.66 -0.29
N ILE A 74 -32.89 -8.94 -1.36
CA ILE A 74 -31.74 -8.02 -1.39
C ILE A 74 -32.09 -6.68 -0.73
N LYS A 75 -31.15 -6.04 -0.01
CA LYS A 75 -31.37 -4.70 0.57
C LYS A 75 -31.16 -3.61 -0.49
N LYS A 76 -31.82 -2.47 -0.37
CA LYS A 76 -31.68 -1.35 -1.34
C LYS A 76 -30.23 -0.85 -1.42
N GLU A 77 -29.50 -0.95 -0.32
CA GLU A 77 -28.12 -0.52 -0.20
C GLU A 77 -27.15 -1.45 -0.93
N HIS A 78 -27.57 -2.67 -1.29
CA HIS A 78 -26.73 -3.73 -1.87
C HIS A 78 -26.65 -3.72 -3.39
N TYR A 79 -27.22 -2.74 -4.07
CA TYR A 79 -27.02 -2.60 -5.52
C TYR A 79 -26.60 -1.19 -5.90
N ARG A 80 -25.86 -1.10 -7.01
CA ARG A 80 -25.51 0.17 -7.65
C ARG A 80 -25.68 0.02 -9.16
N ILE A 81 -26.02 1.14 -9.80
CA ILE A 81 -26.10 1.25 -11.26
C ILE A 81 -25.05 2.27 -11.66
N GLY A 82 -24.19 1.92 -12.61
CA GLY A 82 -23.03 2.74 -12.97
C GLY A 82 -22.32 2.20 -14.20
N ASN A 83 -21.62 3.06 -14.93
CA ASN A 83 -20.80 2.63 -16.07
C ASN A 83 -19.50 1.99 -15.56
N LEU A 84 -19.25 0.74 -15.90
CA LEU A 84 -18.01 0.01 -15.61
C LEU A 84 -17.13 -0.16 -16.85
N ASP A 85 -17.71 -0.09 -18.04
CA ASP A 85 -16.97 -0.12 -19.31
C ASP A 85 -17.19 1.16 -20.15
N GLU A 86 -16.74 1.12 -21.41
CA GLU A 86 -16.72 2.26 -22.32
C GLU A 86 -17.98 2.40 -23.20
N ASP A 87 -18.99 1.52 -23.06
CA ASP A 87 -20.15 1.51 -23.96
C ASP A 87 -21.26 2.52 -23.57
N ASN A 88 -21.07 3.23 -22.45
CA ASN A 88 -21.97 4.18 -21.79
C ASN A 88 -23.35 3.63 -21.37
N ILE A 89 -23.58 2.32 -21.48
CA ILE A 89 -24.77 1.65 -20.99
C ILE A 89 -24.47 1.18 -19.55
N PRO A 90 -25.18 1.69 -18.53
CA PRO A 90 -24.87 1.36 -17.14
C PRO A 90 -25.00 -0.13 -16.81
N GLU A 91 -24.01 -0.68 -16.11
CA GLU A 91 -24.10 -1.99 -15.47
C GLU A 91 -24.95 -1.91 -14.20
N LEU A 92 -25.57 -3.04 -13.86
CA LEU A 92 -26.18 -3.27 -12.55
C LEU A 92 -25.25 -4.16 -11.72
N VAL A 93 -24.73 -3.59 -10.64
CA VAL A 93 -23.89 -4.27 -9.64
C VAL A 93 -24.74 -4.68 -8.46
N VAL A 94 -24.67 -5.93 -8.04
CA VAL A 94 -25.49 -6.51 -6.98
C VAL A 94 -24.62 -7.29 -6.01
N PHE A 95 -24.67 -6.91 -4.72
CA PHE A 95 -24.14 -7.72 -3.63
C PHE A 95 -25.23 -8.64 -3.09
N ARG A 96 -24.93 -9.93 -2.99
CA ARG A 96 -25.78 -10.96 -2.39
C ARG A 96 -25.15 -11.44 -1.11
N GLU A 97 -25.88 -11.27 0.00
CA GLU A 97 -25.52 -11.88 1.27
C GLU A 97 -25.53 -13.40 1.15
N ARG A 98 -24.68 -14.06 1.93
CA ARG A 98 -24.69 -15.51 2.03
C ARG A 98 -26.02 -16.00 2.60
N ASN A 99 -26.51 -17.12 2.08
CA ASN A 99 -27.58 -17.85 2.73
C ASN A 99 -27.04 -18.52 4.01
N PRO A 100 -27.49 -18.13 5.22
CA PRO A 100 -27.01 -18.70 6.47
C PRO A 100 -27.35 -20.20 6.64
N GLU A 101 -28.32 -20.72 5.88
CA GLU A 101 -28.69 -22.13 5.87
C GLU A 101 -27.77 -22.98 4.97
N ASN A 102 -27.02 -22.35 4.05
CA ASN A 102 -26.08 -23.02 3.16
C ASN A 102 -24.64 -22.68 3.57
N VAL A 103 -23.96 -23.64 4.21
CA VAL A 103 -22.59 -23.46 4.71
C VAL A 103 -21.55 -23.26 3.60
N ASP A 104 -21.87 -23.64 2.37
CA ASP A 104 -21.00 -23.47 1.21
C ASP A 104 -21.27 -22.14 0.47
N ASP A 105 -22.29 -21.37 0.88
CA ASP A 105 -22.60 -20.08 0.29
C ASP A 105 -21.72 -18.98 0.90
N GLN A 106 -20.89 -18.39 0.04
CA GLN A 106 -19.93 -17.35 0.40
C GLN A 106 -20.50 -15.93 0.26
N GLY A 107 -21.73 -15.79 -0.25
CA GLY A 107 -22.20 -14.52 -0.79
C GLY A 107 -21.44 -14.15 -2.06
N TYR A 108 -21.98 -13.22 -2.85
CA TYR A 108 -21.43 -12.88 -4.16
C TYR A 108 -21.54 -11.39 -4.48
N LEU A 109 -20.54 -10.87 -5.17
CA LEU A 109 -20.69 -9.68 -5.99
C LEU A 109 -21.01 -10.12 -7.41
N GLU A 110 -22.10 -9.62 -7.96
CA GLU A 110 -22.57 -9.94 -9.30
C GLU A 110 -22.65 -8.65 -10.14
N VAL A 111 -22.29 -8.77 -11.42
CA VAL A 111 -22.43 -7.67 -12.38
C VAL A 111 -23.26 -8.13 -13.56
N TYR A 112 -24.26 -7.34 -13.89
CA TYR A 112 -25.16 -7.54 -15.01
C TYR A 112 -24.98 -6.43 -16.04
N GLY A 113 -24.76 -6.81 -17.29
CA GLY A 113 -24.58 -5.89 -18.42
C GLY A 113 -25.60 -6.15 -19.52
N PHE A 114 -25.79 -5.17 -20.40
CA PHE A 114 -26.78 -5.24 -21.47
C PHE A 114 -26.24 -6.00 -22.69
N ILE A 115 -26.57 -7.30 -22.80
CA ILE A 115 -26.10 -8.14 -23.92
C ILE A 115 -27.25 -8.42 -24.89
N THR A 116 -27.02 -8.08 -26.17
CA THR A 116 -27.92 -8.28 -27.32
C THR A 116 -29.23 -7.48 -27.24
N ASP A 117 -30.04 -7.74 -26.22
CA ASP A 117 -31.38 -7.17 -26.08
C ASP A 117 -31.89 -7.13 -24.62
N LYS A 118 -31.11 -7.60 -23.63
CA LYS A 118 -31.50 -7.62 -22.20
C LYS A 118 -30.29 -7.65 -21.27
N TYR A 119 -30.50 -7.29 -20.01
CA TYR A 119 -29.50 -7.45 -18.95
C TYR A 119 -29.26 -8.91 -18.63
N GLN A 120 -27.98 -9.30 -18.55
CA GLN A 120 -27.54 -10.67 -18.27
C GLN A 120 -26.32 -10.63 -17.36
N LEU A 121 -26.17 -11.65 -16.52
CA LEU A 121 -25.01 -11.80 -15.65
C LEU A 121 -23.73 -11.89 -16.50
N LEU A 122 -22.80 -10.95 -16.29
CA LEU A 122 -21.48 -10.95 -16.91
C LEU A 122 -20.52 -11.83 -16.11
N ASP A 123 -20.45 -11.58 -14.80
CA ASP A 123 -19.58 -12.30 -13.89
C ASP A 123 -20.10 -12.25 -12.45
N ARG A 124 -19.54 -13.15 -11.63
CA ARG A 124 -19.72 -13.12 -10.18
C ARG A 124 -18.46 -13.54 -9.45
N VAL A 125 -18.20 -12.90 -8.31
CA VAL A 125 -17.04 -13.19 -7.45
C VAL A 125 -17.54 -13.52 -6.04
N PRO A 126 -17.06 -14.59 -5.39
CA PRO A 126 -17.44 -14.90 -4.02
C PRO A 126 -16.91 -13.85 -3.04
N MET A 127 -17.67 -13.55 -1.99
CA MET A 127 -17.36 -12.49 -1.00
C MET A 127 -16.94 -13.07 0.35
N ASN A 128 -16.19 -14.18 0.36
CA ASN A 128 -15.49 -14.73 1.53
C ASN A 128 -16.33 -14.87 2.82
N TYR A 129 -17.63 -15.17 2.71
CA TYR A 129 -18.57 -15.26 3.84
C TYR A 129 -18.76 -13.95 4.64
N ASP A 130 -18.49 -12.81 4.02
CA ASP A 130 -18.77 -11.49 4.57
C ASP A 130 -20.23 -11.35 4.99
N ASN A 131 -20.50 -10.56 6.02
CA ASN A 131 -21.84 -10.47 6.60
C ASN A 131 -22.80 -9.62 5.77
N THR A 132 -22.41 -8.38 5.46
CA THR A 132 -23.26 -7.45 4.71
C THR A 132 -22.44 -6.35 4.08
N ASN A 133 -22.87 -5.86 2.92
CA ASN A 133 -22.35 -4.63 2.35
C ASN A 133 -23.00 -3.42 3.00
N TYR A 134 -22.22 -2.43 3.41
CA TYR A 134 -22.71 -1.17 3.99
C TYR A 134 -22.29 0.06 3.19
N ASN A 135 -21.37 -0.08 2.24
CA ASN A 135 -21.02 0.97 1.29
C ASN A 135 -20.61 0.34 -0.04
N MET A 136 -21.11 0.89 -1.14
CA MET A 136 -20.75 0.49 -2.51
C MET A 136 -20.86 1.71 -3.39
N VAL A 137 -19.85 1.95 -4.22
CA VAL A 137 -19.79 3.07 -5.16
C VAL A 137 -19.25 2.56 -6.49
N VAL A 138 -19.90 2.95 -7.57
CA VAL A 138 -19.41 2.78 -8.94
C VAL A 138 -18.96 4.14 -9.46
N GLY A 139 -17.74 4.25 -9.95
CA GLY A 139 -17.19 5.49 -10.46
C GLY A 139 -15.74 5.36 -10.90
N LYS A 140 -15.09 6.49 -11.16
CA LYS A 140 -13.69 6.50 -11.61
C LYS A 140 -12.75 6.08 -10.48
N LEU A 141 -11.92 5.07 -10.75
CA LEU A 141 -10.81 4.64 -9.89
C LEU A 141 -9.46 5.16 -10.39
N GLY A 142 -9.42 5.62 -11.64
CA GLY A 142 -8.33 6.37 -12.25
C GLY A 142 -8.87 7.31 -13.35
N PRO A 143 -8.00 8.06 -14.04
CA PRO A 143 -8.42 9.05 -15.04
C PRO A 143 -9.38 8.49 -16.10
N ASP A 144 -9.08 7.27 -16.57
CA ASP A 144 -9.76 6.60 -17.68
C ASP A 144 -10.37 5.23 -17.29
N GLN A 145 -10.39 4.90 -16.00
CA GLN A 145 -10.86 3.59 -15.53
C GLN A 145 -11.99 3.75 -14.52
N ASN A 146 -13.18 3.28 -14.88
CA ASN A 146 -14.27 3.08 -13.94
C ASN A 146 -14.12 1.75 -13.19
N GLY A 147 -14.73 1.66 -12.02
CA GLY A 147 -14.75 0.44 -11.26
C GLY A 147 -15.69 0.52 -10.07
N ILE A 148 -15.59 -0.49 -9.21
CA ILE A 148 -16.41 -0.68 -8.02
C ILE A 148 -15.48 -0.56 -6.83
N LEU A 149 -15.80 0.32 -5.89
CA LEU A 149 -15.28 0.25 -4.53
C LEU A 149 -16.42 -0.14 -3.59
N MET A 150 -16.14 -1.02 -2.65
CA MET A 150 -17.15 -1.47 -1.70
C MET A 150 -16.56 -1.85 -0.36
N HIS A 151 -17.35 -1.62 0.69
CA HIS A 151 -17.05 -2.00 2.05
C HIS A 151 -18.05 -3.05 2.56
N ASN A 152 -17.52 -4.19 2.98
CA ASN A 152 -18.29 -5.24 3.62
C ASN A 152 -17.96 -5.34 5.10
N GLN A 153 -18.94 -5.75 5.89
CA GLN A 153 -18.74 -6.05 7.30
C GLN A 153 -18.17 -7.46 7.44
N VAL A 154 -17.09 -7.59 8.21
CA VAL A 154 -16.49 -8.87 8.60
C VAL A 154 -16.51 -9.00 10.11
N GLY A 155 -16.92 -10.18 10.59
CA GLY A 155 -17.11 -10.38 12.03
C GLY A 155 -18.17 -9.43 12.62
N SER A 156 -17.99 -9.04 13.89
CA SER A 156 -19.01 -8.26 14.61
C SER A 156 -19.00 -6.77 14.28
N GLN A 157 -17.84 -6.19 13.98
CA GLN A 157 -17.68 -4.72 13.92
C GLN A 157 -16.70 -4.24 12.85
N SER A 158 -15.86 -5.10 12.28
CA SER A 158 -14.83 -4.69 11.33
C SER A 158 -15.37 -4.50 9.92
N GLY A 159 -14.72 -3.63 9.16
CA GLY A 159 -14.93 -3.46 7.73
C GLY A 159 -13.79 -4.09 6.92
N ILE A 160 -14.09 -4.59 5.73
CA ILE A 160 -13.10 -4.90 4.70
C ILE A 160 -13.43 -4.13 3.43
N THR A 161 -12.40 -3.65 2.74
CA THR A 161 -12.54 -2.89 1.49
C THR A 161 -12.16 -3.76 0.30
N TYR A 162 -12.98 -3.75 -0.74
CA TYR A 162 -12.68 -4.36 -2.03
C TYR A 162 -12.72 -3.31 -3.15
N GLY A 163 -11.91 -3.55 -4.17
CA GLY A 163 -11.90 -2.79 -5.41
C GLY A 163 -11.95 -3.73 -6.60
N PHE A 164 -12.82 -3.44 -7.57
CA PHE A 164 -12.93 -4.23 -8.80
C PHE A 164 -12.99 -3.35 -10.04
N VAL A 165 -12.41 -3.85 -11.12
CA VAL A 165 -12.64 -3.33 -12.48
C VAL A 165 -13.26 -4.42 -13.34
N LEU A 166 -14.03 -4.02 -14.34
CA LEU A 166 -14.59 -4.93 -15.33
C LEU A 166 -13.66 -4.97 -16.56
N ASN A 167 -12.98 -6.09 -16.76
CA ASN A 167 -12.14 -6.32 -17.94
C ASN A 167 -12.87 -7.24 -18.92
N GLY A 168 -13.46 -6.65 -19.96
CA GLY A 168 -14.39 -7.34 -20.84
C GLY A 168 -15.63 -7.77 -20.06
N THR A 169 -15.81 -9.07 -19.84
CA THR A 169 -16.94 -9.59 -19.04
C THR A 169 -16.49 -10.14 -17.69
N LYS A 170 -15.29 -9.80 -17.22
CA LYS A 170 -14.69 -10.39 -16.01
C LYS A 170 -14.37 -9.35 -14.96
N LEU A 171 -14.78 -9.63 -13.72
CA LEU A 171 -14.40 -8.83 -12.57
C LEU A 171 -12.97 -9.17 -12.16
N VAL A 172 -12.14 -8.14 -12.05
CA VAL A 172 -10.74 -8.26 -11.62
C VAL A 172 -10.58 -7.48 -10.32
N ASN A 173 -10.16 -8.17 -9.24
CA ASN A 173 -9.78 -7.49 -8.00
C ASN A 173 -8.51 -6.68 -8.26
N ILE A 174 -8.54 -5.41 -7.85
CA ILE A 174 -7.45 -4.44 -8.04
C ILE A 174 -6.79 -4.00 -6.73
N LEU A 175 -7.19 -4.58 -5.59
CA LEU A 175 -6.61 -4.31 -4.29
C LEU A 175 -6.06 -5.61 -3.68
N ASN A 176 -4.74 -5.66 -3.52
CA ASN A 176 -4.02 -6.78 -2.94
C ASN A 176 -3.80 -6.56 -1.43
N GLU A 177 -4.41 -7.40 -0.60
CA GLU A 177 -4.31 -7.35 0.86
C GLU A 177 -2.90 -7.61 1.41
N ASN A 178 -2.03 -8.25 0.62
CA ASN A 178 -0.63 -8.46 0.96
C ASN A 178 0.23 -7.20 0.79
N LYS A 179 -0.27 -6.18 0.09
CA LYS A 179 0.43 -4.91 -0.19
C LYS A 179 -0.10 -3.75 0.64
N ILE A 180 -1.39 -3.77 0.96
CA ILE A 180 -2.08 -2.70 1.68
C ILE A 180 -3.05 -3.29 2.70
N ASN A 181 -3.19 -2.65 3.85
CA ASN A 181 -4.20 -3.06 4.83
C ASN A 181 -5.59 -2.61 4.37
N LEU A 182 -6.43 -3.58 3.99
CA LEU A 182 -7.81 -3.36 3.54
C LEU A 182 -8.85 -3.50 4.67
N VAL A 183 -8.40 -3.86 5.87
CA VAL A 183 -9.29 -4.09 7.03
C VAL A 183 -9.36 -2.84 7.89
N SER A 184 -10.58 -2.35 8.06
CA SER A 184 -10.95 -1.31 9.00
C SER A 184 -11.41 -1.92 10.32
N ILE A 185 -10.96 -1.35 11.45
CA ILE A 185 -11.32 -1.83 12.79
C ILE A 185 -12.81 -1.60 13.14
N ASN A 186 -13.50 -0.77 12.36
CA ASN A 186 -14.93 -0.48 12.45
C ASN A 186 -15.53 -0.30 11.04
N THR A 187 -16.86 -0.13 10.94
CA THR A 187 -17.57 0.12 9.68
C THR A 187 -17.80 1.60 9.38
N TYR A 188 -16.97 2.51 9.89
CA TYR A 188 -17.11 3.96 9.65
C TYR A 188 -16.33 4.46 8.44
N ASN A 189 -15.51 3.60 7.83
CA ASN A 189 -14.77 3.92 6.61
C ASN A 189 -15.68 4.27 5.44
N GLN A 190 -15.19 5.18 4.62
CA GLN A 190 -15.95 5.86 3.58
C GLN A 190 -15.31 5.68 2.20
N ILE A 191 -16.12 5.89 1.15
CA ILE A 191 -15.68 5.95 -0.25
C ILE A 191 -16.20 7.26 -0.79
N ARG A 192 -15.30 8.14 -1.25
CA ARG A 192 -15.63 9.44 -1.86
C ARG A 192 -14.38 10.05 -2.46
N ASP A 193 -14.61 11.00 -3.35
CA ASP A 193 -13.60 11.92 -3.87
C ASP A 193 -13.27 13.00 -2.82
N ILE A 194 -12.12 12.89 -2.14
CA ILE A 194 -11.69 13.82 -1.08
C ILE A 194 -10.85 14.98 -1.59
N ASP A 195 -10.17 14.83 -2.74
CA ASP A 195 -9.30 15.85 -3.34
C ASP A 195 -9.94 16.60 -4.52
N LYS A 196 -11.16 16.19 -4.91
CA LYS A 196 -12.00 16.76 -5.97
C LYS A 196 -11.39 16.63 -7.37
N ASP A 197 -10.58 15.59 -7.60
CA ASP A 197 -10.01 15.30 -8.92
C ASP A 197 -10.91 14.41 -9.81
N GLY A 198 -12.06 13.98 -9.28
CA GLY A 198 -13.03 13.13 -9.95
C GLY A 198 -12.70 11.64 -9.86
N VAL A 199 -11.67 11.24 -9.10
CA VAL A 199 -11.29 9.85 -8.84
C VAL A 199 -11.63 9.51 -7.39
N LEU A 200 -12.18 8.32 -7.18
CA LEU A 200 -12.60 7.86 -5.86
C LEU A 200 -11.40 7.45 -4.99
N GLU A 201 -11.43 7.89 -3.73
CA GLU A 201 -10.66 7.31 -2.64
C GLU A 201 -11.54 6.45 -1.72
N PHE A 202 -10.87 5.61 -0.94
CA PHE A 202 -11.46 4.87 0.16
C PHE A 202 -10.68 5.10 1.44
N SER A 203 -11.37 5.09 2.58
CA SER A 203 -10.73 5.21 3.89
C SER A 203 -10.58 3.87 4.61
N ILE A 204 -9.60 3.80 5.51
CA ILE A 204 -9.36 2.66 6.41
C ILE A 204 -9.13 3.22 7.81
N TYR A 205 -9.91 2.77 8.79
CA TYR A 205 -9.65 3.07 10.20
C TYR A 205 -8.76 1.98 10.80
N ALA A 206 -7.62 2.38 11.33
CA ALA A 206 -6.68 1.51 12.03
C ALA A 206 -6.43 2.00 13.46
N MET A 207 -5.82 1.13 14.27
CA MET A 207 -5.24 1.54 15.55
C MET A 207 -3.96 2.31 15.26
N ASP A 208 -3.74 3.43 15.96
CA ASP A 208 -2.47 4.13 15.85
C ASP A 208 -1.36 3.24 16.46
N PRO A 209 -0.34 2.87 15.67
CA PRO A 209 0.74 2.00 16.14
C PRO A 209 1.58 2.66 17.25
N GLU A 210 1.45 3.95 17.51
CA GLU A 210 2.10 4.64 18.63
C GLU A 210 1.28 4.63 19.93
N SER A 211 0.03 4.14 19.90
CA SER A 211 -0.82 4.05 21.09
C SER A 211 -0.18 3.19 22.18
N LEU A 212 -0.25 3.67 23.42
CA LEU A 212 0.24 2.92 24.59
C LEU A 212 -0.56 1.63 24.79
N ASP A 213 -1.89 1.72 24.75
CA ASP A 213 -2.79 0.57 24.70
C ASP A 213 -3.02 0.18 23.22
N GLN A 214 -2.94 -1.12 22.93
CA GLN A 214 -3.11 -1.68 21.58
C GLN A 214 -4.42 -2.47 21.46
N SER A 215 -5.36 -2.28 22.38
CA SER A 215 -6.72 -2.78 22.27
C SER A 215 -7.56 -1.86 21.37
N ILE A 216 -8.54 -2.45 20.67
CA ILE A 216 -9.47 -1.70 19.82
C ILE A 216 -10.27 -0.66 20.62
N GLU A 217 -10.53 -0.90 21.91
CA GLU A 217 -11.35 0.01 22.72
C GLU A 217 -10.60 1.26 23.18
N ASN A 218 -9.30 1.13 23.50
CA ASN A 218 -8.54 2.19 24.17
C ASN A 218 -7.45 2.83 23.32
N SER A 219 -7.02 2.20 22.22
CA SER A 219 -6.02 2.79 21.32
C SER A 219 -6.54 4.08 20.67
N ASP A 220 -5.63 5.03 20.47
CA ASP A 220 -5.83 6.13 19.53
C ASP A 220 -6.05 5.55 18.13
N LYS A 221 -6.81 6.27 17.30
CA LYS A 221 -7.15 5.82 15.95
C LYS A 221 -6.46 6.66 14.91
N ILE A 222 -6.25 6.05 13.76
CA ILE A 222 -5.80 6.73 12.56
C ILE A 222 -6.72 6.34 11.41
N GLU A 223 -7.22 7.34 10.69
CA GLU A 223 -7.92 7.16 9.42
C GLU A 223 -6.93 7.41 8.30
N TYR A 224 -6.80 6.45 7.40
CA TYR A 224 -6.03 6.55 6.17
C TYR A 224 -6.98 6.71 4.98
N TRP A 225 -6.66 7.58 4.04
CA TRP A 225 -7.35 7.73 2.76
C TRP A 225 -6.42 7.29 1.63
N TYR A 226 -6.89 6.34 0.82
CA TYR A 226 -6.12 5.72 -0.25
C TYR A 226 -6.77 5.92 -1.61
N LYS A 227 -5.93 6.08 -2.64
CA LYS A 227 -6.35 6.02 -4.05
C LYS A 227 -5.69 4.82 -4.72
N TRP A 228 -6.41 4.13 -5.60
CA TRP A 228 -5.84 3.02 -6.37
C TRP A 228 -4.59 3.48 -7.15
N ASP A 229 -3.56 2.64 -7.18
CA ASP A 229 -2.28 2.98 -7.81
C ASP A 229 -2.23 2.69 -9.32
N GLY A 230 -3.32 2.16 -9.89
CA GLY A 230 -3.42 1.74 -11.28
C GLY A 230 -2.90 0.32 -11.55
N LYS A 231 -2.44 -0.39 -10.52
CA LYS A 231 -1.96 -1.78 -10.55
C LYS A 231 -2.85 -2.63 -9.63
N ASP A 232 -2.29 -3.16 -8.55
CA ASP A 232 -2.95 -4.02 -7.57
C ASP A 232 -2.78 -3.50 -6.13
N GLY A 233 -2.38 -2.23 -5.96
CA GLY A 233 -2.16 -1.59 -4.67
C GLY A 233 -2.89 -0.26 -4.55
N ALA A 234 -2.53 0.52 -3.53
CA ALA A 234 -3.08 1.85 -3.33
C ALA A 234 -2.05 2.79 -2.70
N ARG A 235 -2.09 4.05 -3.12
CA ARG A 235 -1.25 5.13 -2.57
C ARG A 235 -2.00 5.87 -1.46
N LEU A 236 -1.31 6.14 -0.36
CA LEU A 236 -1.84 7.01 0.69
C LEU A 236 -1.96 8.44 0.15
N VAL A 237 -3.09 9.09 0.39
CA VAL A 237 -3.40 10.47 -0.04
C VAL A 237 -3.48 11.41 1.17
N LYS A 238 -4.16 10.97 2.24
CA LYS A 238 -4.31 11.73 3.48
C LYS A 238 -4.39 10.78 4.66
N TYR A 239 -3.98 11.23 5.84
CA TYR A 239 -4.30 10.57 7.08
C TYR A 239 -4.69 11.56 8.18
N SER A 240 -5.48 11.11 9.14
CA SER A 240 -5.91 11.90 10.31
C SER A 240 -5.83 11.05 11.58
N ARG A 241 -5.34 11.63 12.69
CA ARG A 241 -5.24 10.94 13.99
C ARG A 241 -6.35 11.41 14.93
N PHE A 242 -6.89 10.47 15.71
CA PHE A 242 -7.95 10.69 16.68
C PHE A 242 -7.52 10.14 18.03
N ARG A 243 -7.41 11.00 19.05
CA ARG A 243 -7.08 10.58 20.41
C ARG A 243 -8.28 9.92 21.08
N ASN A 244 -8.00 8.90 21.87
CA ASN A 244 -8.98 8.30 22.76
C ASN A 244 -8.89 8.95 24.14
N ASP A 245 -9.82 9.85 24.44
CA ASP A 245 -9.79 10.67 25.67
C ASP A 245 -9.98 9.87 26.98
N ASN A 246 -10.13 8.54 26.90
CA ASN A 246 -10.21 7.65 28.06
C ASN A 246 -8.88 7.47 28.83
N HIS A 247 -7.76 8.03 28.35
CA HIS A 247 -6.44 7.90 29.00
C HIS A 247 -5.98 9.08 29.88
N LEU A 248 -6.82 10.08 30.16
CA LEU A 248 -6.52 11.09 31.18
C LEU A 248 -6.94 10.63 32.58
N ALA A 249 -6.16 9.72 33.17
CA ALA A 249 -6.21 9.42 34.61
C ALA A 249 -4.83 9.06 35.17
N SER A 250 -3.92 10.03 35.18
CA SER A 250 -2.84 10.30 36.17
C SER A 250 -1.95 11.36 35.53
N THR A 251 -1.74 12.57 36.03
CA THR A 251 -1.82 13.17 37.37
C THR A 251 -2.08 14.67 37.23
N ASP A 252 -2.83 15.21 38.19
CA ASP A 252 -2.94 16.60 38.64
C ASP A 252 -3.35 17.69 37.64
N ALA A 253 -4.66 17.88 37.51
CA ALA A 253 -5.25 19.21 37.35
C ALA A 253 -6.65 19.25 38.00
N GLU A 254 -6.79 20.00 39.10
CA GLU A 254 -8.06 20.62 39.43
C GLU A 254 -8.48 21.49 38.23
N ILE A 255 -9.68 21.29 37.67
CA ILE A 255 -10.53 22.39 37.18
C ILE A 255 -12.01 21.97 37.15
N VAL A 256 -12.78 22.82 37.82
CA VAL A 256 -14.18 23.23 37.75
C VAL A 256 -15.00 22.79 36.52
N LYS A 257 -16.20 22.26 36.81
CA LYS A 257 -17.31 22.02 35.87
C LYS A 257 -17.96 23.33 35.37
N GLY A 258 -18.29 23.36 34.08
CA GLY A 258 -19.37 24.18 33.48
C GLY A 258 -19.73 23.60 32.12
N SER A 259 -20.84 22.88 31.98
CA SER A 259 -22.21 23.38 31.75
C SER A 259 -22.48 23.69 30.27
N ALA A 260 -23.44 22.93 29.72
CA ALA A 260 -24.05 23.01 28.40
C ALA A 260 -24.48 24.43 27.98
N GLY A 261 -24.53 24.62 26.66
CA GLY A 261 -25.15 25.75 25.97
C GLY A 261 -25.32 25.43 24.49
N ASP A 262 -26.57 25.57 24.06
CA ASP A 262 -27.18 25.22 22.78
C ASP A 262 -26.93 26.26 21.67
N ASP A 263 -27.27 25.86 20.45
CA ASP A 263 -27.84 26.64 19.35
C ASP A 263 -27.01 27.49 18.36
N THR A 264 -27.24 27.13 17.08
CA THR A 264 -27.53 27.96 15.89
C THR A 264 -26.46 28.27 14.82
N VAL A 265 -26.98 28.18 13.59
CA VAL A 265 -26.46 28.26 12.22
C VAL A 265 -26.19 29.71 11.77
N ASP A 266 -25.15 29.95 10.96
CA ASP A 266 -25.24 30.84 9.78
C ASP A 266 -24.11 30.60 8.76
N ASP A 267 -24.40 30.98 7.52
CA ASP A 267 -23.86 30.58 6.24
C ASP A 267 -22.95 31.68 5.60
N SER A 268 -22.26 31.32 4.52
CA SER A 268 -21.58 32.17 3.50
C SER A 268 -20.18 32.75 3.76
N ALA A 269 -19.21 32.37 2.92
CA ALA A 269 -18.71 33.19 1.79
C ALA A 269 -17.39 32.65 1.18
N GLU A 270 -17.31 32.74 -0.15
CA GLU A 270 -16.24 32.29 -1.06
C GLU A 270 -14.91 33.04 -0.93
N ALA A 271 -13.79 32.33 -1.14
CA ALA A 271 -12.65 32.80 -1.93
C ALA A 271 -11.72 31.63 -2.31
N ALA A 272 -11.33 31.55 -3.59
CA ALA A 272 -10.27 30.71 -4.15
C ALA A 272 -9.22 31.64 -4.81
N PRO A 273 -8.11 31.12 -5.35
CA PRO A 273 -7.18 30.08 -4.87
C PRO A 273 -5.76 30.67 -4.71
N ASN A 274 -4.81 29.96 -4.12
CA ASN A 274 -3.38 30.12 -4.46
C ASN A 274 -2.55 28.91 -4.02
N ASP A 275 -1.89 28.33 -5.02
CA ASP A 275 -0.58 27.68 -5.06
C ASP A 275 -0.23 26.52 -4.12
N LEU A 276 -0.13 25.37 -4.78
CA LEU A 276 0.58 24.15 -4.43
C LEU A 276 1.89 24.39 -3.67
N ASP A 277 1.98 23.80 -2.48
CA ASP A 277 3.14 23.01 -2.09
C ASP A 277 2.62 21.76 -1.35
N ASP A 278 2.94 20.61 -1.92
CA ASP A 278 2.56 19.27 -1.49
C ASP A 278 3.39 18.90 -0.26
N VAL A 279 2.82 19.13 0.93
CA VAL A 279 3.38 18.67 2.20
C VAL A 279 2.30 17.84 2.89
N LEU A 280 2.51 16.53 2.93
CA LEU A 280 1.72 15.55 3.66
C LEU A 280 1.89 15.75 5.18
N SER A 281 1.45 16.89 5.72
CA SER A 281 1.34 17.07 7.17
C SER A 281 -0.09 16.74 7.59
N GLY A 282 -0.27 15.62 8.29
CA GLY A 282 -1.54 15.32 8.95
C GLY A 282 -1.94 16.47 9.89
N GLU A 283 -3.16 16.98 9.76
CA GLU A 283 -3.72 17.98 10.66
C GLU A 283 -3.75 17.38 12.09
N VAL A 284 -2.87 17.87 12.95
CA VAL A 284 -2.89 17.58 14.38
C VAL A 284 -3.72 18.68 15.03
N ASP A 285 -4.81 18.29 15.70
CA ASP A 285 -5.63 19.18 16.50
C ASP A 285 -4.75 19.96 17.50
N GLY A 286 -4.89 21.28 17.45
CA GLY A 286 -3.94 22.23 17.99
C GLY A 286 -4.12 22.44 19.49
N SER A 287 -3.32 21.74 20.29
CA SER A 287 -2.92 22.22 21.61
C SER A 287 -1.42 22.54 21.59
N SER A 288 -1.08 23.82 21.75
CA SER A 288 0.30 24.27 21.89
C SER A 288 0.84 23.83 23.26
N GLU A 289 1.41 22.63 23.32
CA GLU A 289 2.21 22.20 24.48
C GLU A 289 3.46 23.09 24.56
N GLU A 290 3.63 23.81 25.67
CA GLU A 290 4.87 24.57 25.93
C GLU A 290 6.07 23.60 25.88
N GLU A 291 7.02 23.85 24.97
CA GLU A 291 8.24 23.04 24.86
C GLU A 291 9.02 23.05 26.18
N SER A 292 9.40 21.86 26.67
CA SER A 292 10.15 21.72 27.92
C SER A 292 11.50 22.46 27.85
N GLU A 293 11.92 23.12 28.93
CA GLU A 293 13.25 23.74 29.04
C GLU A 293 14.39 22.73 28.73
N ILE A 294 14.14 21.45 29.02
CA ILE A 294 15.05 20.33 28.72
C ILE A 294 15.16 20.10 27.20
N PHE A 295 14.04 20.18 26.49
CA PHE A 295 13.98 19.99 25.04
C PHE A 295 14.70 21.14 24.31
N GLN A 296 14.43 22.39 24.71
CA GLN A 296 15.11 23.54 24.12
C GLN A 296 16.62 23.49 24.37
N LYS A 297 17.04 23.12 25.58
CA LYS A 297 18.46 22.94 25.88
C LYS A 297 19.11 21.82 25.05
N ALA A 298 18.37 20.76 24.73
CA ALA A 298 18.86 19.72 23.83
C ALA A 298 19.03 20.26 22.39
N LYS A 299 18.07 21.03 21.86
CA LYS A 299 18.20 21.72 20.56
C LYS A 299 19.42 22.65 20.53
N ASP A 300 19.65 23.43 21.59
CA ASP A 300 20.81 24.33 21.67
C ASP A 300 22.14 23.54 21.61
N LEU A 301 22.22 22.41 22.34
CA LEU A 301 23.40 21.54 22.31
C LEU A 301 23.58 20.84 20.96
N LEU A 302 22.49 20.49 20.28
CA LEU A 302 22.53 19.89 18.94
C LEU A 302 23.24 20.82 17.94
N ILE A 303 23.04 22.12 18.05
CA ILE A 303 23.67 23.12 17.18
C ILE A 303 25.08 23.47 17.67
N ALA A 304 25.25 23.71 18.98
CA ALA A 304 26.48 24.27 19.53
C ALA A 304 27.54 23.25 19.94
N ASP A 305 27.15 22.03 20.36
CA ASP A 305 28.06 21.02 20.95
C ASP A 305 27.52 19.58 20.85
N ARG A 306 27.48 19.05 19.63
CA ARG A 306 26.96 17.70 19.31
C ARG A 306 27.56 16.55 20.13
N PRO A 307 28.88 16.51 20.42
CA PRO A 307 29.42 15.49 21.31
C PRO A 307 28.79 15.48 22.71
N ASN A 308 28.34 16.63 23.22
CA ASN A 308 27.65 16.74 24.51
C ASN A 308 26.14 16.59 24.38
N PHE A 309 25.54 16.90 23.22
CA PHE A 309 24.13 16.63 22.93
C PHE A 309 23.77 15.17 23.20
N LYS A 310 24.48 14.19 22.59
CA LYS A 310 24.17 12.76 22.78
C LYS A 310 24.19 12.35 24.26
N THR A 311 25.26 12.73 24.98
CA THR A 311 25.39 12.44 26.42
C THR A 311 24.33 13.16 27.28
N TYR A 312 23.92 14.37 26.88
CA TYR A 312 22.85 15.09 27.55
C TYR A 312 21.51 14.37 27.36
N LEU A 313 21.19 14.00 26.12
CA LEU A 313 19.97 13.29 25.77
C LEU A 313 19.87 11.94 26.49
N GLU A 314 20.96 11.15 26.54
CA GLU A 314 21.02 9.89 27.31
C GLU A 314 20.67 10.08 28.79
N LYS A 315 21.07 11.20 29.40
CA LYS A 315 20.80 11.50 30.82
C LYS A 315 19.41 12.06 31.07
N LYS A 316 18.77 12.61 30.04
CA LYS A 316 17.51 13.36 30.16
C LYS A 316 16.32 12.71 29.46
N LYS A 317 16.54 11.59 28.78
CA LYS A 317 15.51 10.83 28.06
C LYS A 317 14.28 10.47 28.91
N ASP A 318 14.41 10.24 30.22
CA ASP A 318 13.26 9.93 31.08
C ASP A 318 12.44 11.18 31.47
N SER A 319 12.92 12.37 31.11
CA SER A 319 12.26 13.66 31.34
C SER A 319 11.73 14.29 30.04
N LEU A 320 11.78 13.56 28.93
CA LEU A 320 11.31 13.97 27.62
C LEU A 320 10.27 12.96 27.13
N SER A 321 9.29 13.45 26.38
CA SER A 321 8.34 12.61 25.68
C SER A 321 9.01 11.83 24.54
N LYS A 322 8.37 10.75 24.09
CA LYS A 322 8.83 10.00 22.91
C LYS A 322 8.91 10.87 21.67
N LYS A 323 7.93 11.77 21.50
CA LYS A 323 7.89 12.75 20.41
C LYS A 323 9.14 13.62 20.39
N GLU A 324 9.46 14.22 21.53
CA GLU A 324 10.63 15.10 21.67
C GLU A 324 11.94 14.36 21.38
N ILE A 325 12.12 13.15 21.89
CA ILE A 325 13.35 12.37 21.65
C ILE A 325 13.43 11.93 20.20
N SER A 326 12.33 11.48 19.60
CA SER A 326 12.27 11.14 18.18
C SER A 326 12.68 12.31 17.30
N LEU A 327 12.09 13.50 17.51
CA LEU A 327 12.42 14.72 16.77
C LEU A 327 13.90 15.10 16.91
N LEU A 328 14.43 15.10 18.14
CA LEU A 328 15.84 15.43 18.39
C LEU A 328 16.81 14.45 17.74
N LEU A 329 16.48 13.16 17.71
CA LEU A 329 17.32 12.15 17.07
C LEU A 329 17.24 12.21 15.55
N ASP A 330 16.08 12.52 15.00
CA ASP A 330 15.88 12.70 13.57
C ASP A 330 16.71 13.87 13.04
N GLU A 331 16.57 15.06 13.65
CA GLU A 331 17.40 16.24 13.33
C GLU A 331 18.91 15.94 13.50
N TYR A 332 19.27 15.15 14.52
CA TYR A 332 20.67 14.76 14.72
C TYR A 332 21.18 13.84 13.62
N PHE A 333 20.36 12.91 13.14
CA PHE A 333 20.72 11.95 12.11
C PHE A 333 20.81 12.59 10.72
N ASP A 334 19.97 13.58 10.43
CA ASP A 334 20.10 14.40 9.23
C ASP A 334 21.44 15.11 9.16
N LEU A 335 21.84 15.75 10.26
CA LEU A 335 23.15 16.40 10.37
C LEU A 335 24.29 15.38 10.24
N MET A 336 24.14 14.18 10.82
CA MET A 336 25.15 13.14 10.70
C MET A 336 25.27 12.63 9.25
N THR A 337 24.16 12.40 8.59
CA THR A 337 24.10 11.93 7.20
C THR A 337 24.72 12.95 6.25
N ALA A 338 24.37 14.23 6.40
CA ALA A 338 24.93 15.32 5.61
C ALA A 338 26.46 15.43 5.72
N GLU A 339 27.01 15.12 6.91
CA GLU A 339 28.44 15.22 7.17
C GLU A 339 29.25 13.97 6.84
N ALA A 340 28.61 12.80 6.74
CA ALA A 340 29.28 11.52 6.55
C ALA A 340 30.27 11.56 5.38
N LYS A 341 29.89 12.18 4.26
CA LYS A 341 30.74 12.34 3.07
C LYS A 341 32.04 13.10 3.35
N SER A 342 31.96 14.21 4.10
CA SER A 342 33.15 15.02 4.40
C SER A 342 34.07 14.29 5.39
N LYS A 343 33.48 13.62 6.40
CA LYS A 343 34.21 12.78 7.35
C LYS A 343 34.93 11.61 6.65
N ASN A 344 34.27 10.98 5.68
CA ASN A 344 34.86 9.92 4.86
C ASN A 344 36.02 10.40 4.00
N LEU A 345 35.97 11.64 3.51
CA LEU A 345 37.11 12.25 2.81
C LEU A 345 38.30 12.47 3.76
N VAL A 346 38.05 13.03 4.95
CA VAL A 346 39.10 13.24 5.97
C VAL A 346 39.73 11.91 6.37
N LEU A 347 38.93 10.89 6.64
CA LEU A 347 39.40 9.54 6.96
C LEU A 347 40.32 8.99 5.86
N ARG A 348 39.90 9.04 4.60
CA ARG A 348 40.73 8.57 3.46
C ARG A 348 42.05 9.33 3.33
N ASN A 349 42.03 10.64 3.55
CA ASN A 349 43.24 11.47 3.53
C ASN A 349 44.20 11.12 4.66
N LEU A 350 43.69 10.91 5.88
CA LEU A 350 44.50 10.50 7.03
C LEU A 350 45.08 9.10 6.83
N LEU A 351 44.28 8.12 6.39
CA LEU A 351 44.77 6.78 6.08
C LEU A 351 45.83 6.81 4.97
N SER A 352 45.72 7.70 4.00
CA SER A 352 46.71 7.85 2.92
C SER A 352 47.99 8.57 3.37
N LYS A 353 47.88 9.60 4.22
CA LYS A 353 49.01 10.36 4.78
C LYS A 353 50.01 9.47 5.54
N TYR A 354 49.51 8.45 6.22
CA TYR A 354 50.30 7.55 7.05
C TYR A 354 50.67 6.22 6.37
N LYS A 355 50.49 6.12 5.05
CA LYS A 355 51.05 5.01 4.28
C LYS A 355 52.57 5.13 4.26
N ILE A 356 53.27 4.00 4.37
CA ILE A 356 54.70 3.92 4.17
C ILE A 356 54.95 3.21 2.84
N GLU A 357 55.63 3.90 1.92
CA GLU A 357 55.92 3.41 0.56
C GLU A 357 54.62 2.94 -0.14
N ASP A 358 54.66 1.83 -0.88
CA ASP A 358 53.49 1.20 -1.52
C ASP A 358 52.72 0.25 -0.57
N ASN A 359 53.06 0.19 0.73
CA ASN A 359 52.38 -0.69 1.68
C ASN A 359 51.12 -0.04 2.27
N SER A 360 49.99 -0.21 1.57
CA SER A 360 48.67 0.22 2.03
C SER A 360 48.20 -0.42 3.34
N ARG A 361 48.82 -1.53 3.78
CA ARG A 361 48.47 -2.26 5.01
C ARG A 361 49.36 -1.94 6.20
N TYR A 362 50.39 -1.09 6.04
CA TYR A 362 51.37 -0.82 7.09
C TYR A 362 50.75 -0.50 8.46
N LEU A 363 49.79 0.43 8.52
CA LEU A 363 49.11 0.77 9.77
C LEU A 363 48.29 -0.39 10.34
N PHE A 364 47.62 -1.15 9.46
CA PHE A 364 46.79 -2.28 9.84
C PHE A 364 47.63 -3.40 10.42
N ASP A 365 48.82 -3.65 9.87
CA ASP A 365 49.71 -4.70 10.37
C ASP A 365 50.44 -4.23 11.64
N LYS A 366 50.96 -2.98 11.67
CA LYS A 366 51.68 -2.40 12.82
C LYS A 366 50.86 -2.37 14.09
N TYR A 367 49.58 -2.00 13.96
CA TYR A 367 48.66 -1.88 15.09
C TYR A 367 47.61 -2.99 15.09
N GLU A 368 47.76 -4.04 14.29
CA GLU A 368 46.78 -5.12 14.18
C GLU A 368 45.32 -4.59 14.06
N LEU A 369 45.10 -3.57 13.22
CA LEU A 369 43.78 -2.94 13.08
C LEU A 369 42.87 -3.85 12.28
N THR A 370 41.75 -4.22 12.89
CA THR A 370 40.61 -4.85 12.24
C THR A 370 39.45 -3.85 12.23
N LEU A 371 38.40 -4.12 11.44
CA LEU A 371 37.18 -3.29 11.47
C LEU A 371 36.61 -3.20 12.90
N GLU A 372 36.58 -4.32 13.62
CA GLU A 372 36.15 -4.38 15.02
C GLU A 372 37.00 -3.46 15.91
N ARG A 373 38.34 -3.50 15.79
CA ARG A 373 39.23 -2.66 16.60
C ARG A 373 39.18 -1.18 16.22
N LEU A 374 38.92 -0.87 14.95
CA LEU A 374 38.67 0.50 14.50
C LEU A 374 37.36 1.07 15.06
N ASN A 375 36.43 0.20 15.43
CA ASN A 375 35.16 0.54 16.07
C ASN A 375 35.17 0.35 17.59
N ASP A 376 36.32 0.00 18.19
CA ASP A 376 36.46 -0.17 19.63
C ASP A 376 37.14 1.08 20.26
N PRO A 377 36.37 1.96 20.92
CA PRO A 377 36.93 3.15 21.55
C PRO A 377 37.88 2.83 22.71
N VAL A 378 37.74 1.68 23.37
CA VAL A 378 38.64 1.23 24.43
C VAL A 378 39.98 0.80 23.83
N TYR A 379 39.96 0.05 22.74
CA TYR A 379 41.16 -0.33 22.00
C TYR A 379 41.92 0.90 21.47
N LEU A 380 41.22 1.81 20.79
CA LEU A 380 41.84 3.01 20.22
C LEU A 380 42.49 3.91 21.28
N LYS A 381 41.94 3.97 22.50
CA LYS A 381 42.50 4.77 23.61
C LYS A 381 43.78 4.18 24.22
N ARG A 382 44.15 2.93 23.92
CA ARG A 382 45.38 2.32 24.45
C ARG A 382 46.60 3.14 24.05
N GLU A 383 47.55 3.26 24.98
CA GLU A 383 48.71 4.15 24.85
C GLU A 383 49.54 3.88 23.58
N LYS A 384 49.70 2.59 23.22
CA LYS A 384 50.50 2.14 22.08
C LYS A 384 49.79 2.17 20.73
N VAL A 385 48.47 2.38 20.68
CA VAL A 385 47.69 2.31 19.45
C VAL A 385 47.66 3.69 18.80
N LEU A 386 48.07 3.77 17.53
CA LEU A 386 48.08 5.00 16.71
C LEU A 386 48.76 6.21 17.38
N THR A 387 49.76 5.96 18.25
CA THR A 387 50.46 7.02 19.00
C THR A 387 51.30 7.92 18.09
N SER A 388 51.80 7.37 16.99
CA SER A 388 52.54 8.11 15.97
C SER A 388 51.63 8.81 14.96
N GLU A 389 50.32 8.51 15.00
CA GLU A 389 49.29 8.99 14.08
C GLU A 389 48.14 9.69 14.86
N PRO A 390 48.44 10.71 15.68
CA PRO A 390 47.48 11.29 16.63
C PRO A 390 46.25 11.92 15.93
N GLU A 391 46.41 12.46 14.71
CA GLU A 391 45.29 13.00 13.94
C GLU A 391 44.29 11.90 13.57
N LEU A 392 44.77 10.75 13.08
CA LEU A 392 43.92 9.60 12.76
C LEU A 392 43.24 9.05 14.01
N LYS A 393 44.00 8.88 15.10
CA LYS A 393 43.47 8.41 16.39
C LYS A 393 42.34 9.30 16.90
N ASN A 394 42.57 10.61 16.93
CA ASN A 394 41.58 11.58 17.41
C ASN A 394 40.36 11.66 16.49
N HIS A 395 40.57 11.57 15.17
CA HIS A 395 39.48 11.55 14.20
C HIS A 395 38.59 10.31 14.37
N LEU A 396 39.17 9.13 14.54
CA LEU A 396 38.41 7.89 14.81
C LEU A 396 37.61 8.02 16.11
N ILE A 397 38.28 8.31 17.23
CA ILE A 397 37.63 8.41 18.55
C ILE A 397 36.54 9.49 18.56
N GLY A 398 36.79 10.64 17.93
CA GLY A 398 35.84 11.75 17.87
C GLY A 398 34.54 11.37 17.13
N ASN A 399 34.64 10.68 15.99
CA ASN A 399 33.46 10.24 15.25
C ASN A 399 32.74 9.09 15.95
N LEU A 400 33.45 8.16 16.61
CA LEU A 400 32.81 7.15 17.46
C LEU A 400 32.01 7.81 18.61
N LYS A 401 32.54 8.88 19.22
CA LYS A 401 31.84 9.62 20.28
C LYS A 401 30.55 10.29 19.77
N LEU A 402 30.54 10.75 18.51
CA LEU A 402 29.34 11.28 17.86
C LEU A 402 28.30 10.19 17.55
N GLY A 403 28.66 8.90 17.64
CA GLY A 403 27.77 7.80 17.32
C GLY A 403 27.88 7.29 15.89
N TYR A 404 29.00 7.60 15.20
CA TYR A 404 29.33 6.89 13.96
C TYR A 404 29.98 5.55 14.27
N ILE A 405 29.88 4.63 13.33
CA ILE A 405 30.67 3.41 13.24
C ILE A 405 31.30 3.33 11.84
N LEU A 406 32.47 2.69 11.72
CA LEU A 406 33.04 2.36 10.43
C LEU A 406 32.43 1.07 9.87
N VAL A 407 32.21 1.05 8.56
CA VAL A 407 31.87 -0.12 7.77
C VAL A 407 32.88 -0.28 6.64
N GLU A 408 32.98 -1.49 6.10
CA GLU A 408 33.74 -1.75 4.87
C GLU A 408 32.80 -1.56 3.67
N ASP A 409 33.14 -0.63 2.78
CA ASP A 409 32.46 -0.38 1.52
C ASP A 409 33.47 -0.43 0.36
N LYS A 410 33.26 -1.38 -0.56
CA LYS A 410 34.07 -1.59 -1.78
C LYS A 410 35.59 -1.57 -1.53
N GLY A 411 36.04 -2.23 -0.46
CA GLY A 411 37.45 -2.33 -0.08
C GLY A 411 38.02 -1.07 0.60
N SER A 412 37.17 -0.15 1.03
CA SER A 412 37.53 1.04 1.80
C SER A 412 36.70 1.14 3.09
N TYR A 413 37.12 2.00 4.03
CA TYR A 413 36.36 2.27 5.25
C TYR A 413 35.56 3.55 5.10
N ALA A 414 34.31 3.51 5.54
CA ALA A 414 33.39 4.65 5.56
C ALA A 414 32.63 4.69 6.88
N TYR A 415 32.36 5.89 7.38
CA TYR A 415 31.46 6.12 8.50
C TYR A 415 30.01 6.00 8.07
N THR A 416 29.23 5.35 8.93
CA THR A 416 27.76 5.34 8.95
C THR A 416 27.30 5.54 10.40
N ILE A 417 26.01 5.79 10.60
CA ILE A 417 25.41 5.93 11.94
C ILE A 417 25.36 4.57 12.63
N ASP A 418 25.73 4.50 13.91
CA ASP A 418 25.62 3.29 14.73
C ASP A 418 24.19 3.12 15.27
N TYR A 419 23.24 2.81 14.38
CA TYR A 419 21.82 2.63 14.72
C TYR A 419 21.61 1.64 15.89
N GLN A 420 22.45 0.60 16.01
CA GLN A 420 22.36 -0.36 17.11
C GLN A 420 22.67 0.29 18.46
N SER A 421 23.68 1.18 18.54
CA SER A 421 23.98 1.94 19.75
C SER A 421 22.84 2.86 20.17
N PHE A 422 22.20 3.53 19.20
CA PHE A 422 21.04 4.38 19.47
C PHE A 422 19.82 3.58 19.91
N LEU A 423 19.53 2.44 19.28
CA LEU A 423 18.49 1.52 19.73
C LEU A 423 18.71 1.06 21.18
N ASN A 424 19.95 0.69 21.53
CA ASN A 424 20.27 0.27 22.90
C ASN A 424 20.08 1.41 23.92
N SER A 425 20.27 2.67 23.50
CA SER A 425 20.24 3.83 24.38
C SER A 425 18.83 4.44 24.51
N PHE A 426 18.06 4.43 23.42
CA PHE A 426 16.82 5.19 23.27
C PHE A 426 15.63 4.37 22.79
N GLY A 427 15.77 3.09 22.46
CA GLY A 427 14.73 2.30 21.77
C GLY A 427 13.36 2.29 22.46
N ASP A 428 13.32 2.33 23.79
CA ASP A 428 12.04 2.38 24.54
C ASP A 428 11.50 3.81 24.73
N ASN A 429 12.33 4.81 24.45
CA ASN A 429 12.08 6.23 24.65
C ASN A 429 11.75 6.97 23.33
N ILE A 430 11.59 6.26 22.20
CA ILE A 430 11.22 6.84 20.90
C ILE A 430 9.93 6.22 20.38
N TYR A 431 9.37 6.82 19.33
CA TYR A 431 8.27 6.23 18.57
C TYR A 431 8.65 4.85 17.98
N ARG A 432 7.68 3.95 17.93
CA ARG A 432 7.86 2.58 17.43
C ARG A 432 8.24 2.60 15.96
N GLU A 433 7.67 3.50 15.17
CA GLU A 433 8.06 3.78 13.78
C GLU A 433 9.57 3.97 13.67
N LEU A 434 10.11 5.02 14.31
CA LEU A 434 11.54 5.34 14.26
C LEU A 434 12.42 4.18 14.79
N ARG A 435 11.96 3.50 15.85
CA ARG A 435 12.65 2.32 16.40
C ARG A 435 12.72 1.18 15.40
N ASP A 436 11.62 0.88 14.71
CA ASP A 436 11.54 -0.23 13.77
C ASP A 436 12.33 0.09 12.50
N TYR A 437 12.32 1.35 12.05
CA TYR A 437 13.22 1.85 11.00
C TYR A 437 14.70 1.64 11.38
N TYR A 438 15.11 2.08 12.57
CA TYR A 438 16.48 1.88 13.06
C TYR A 438 16.87 0.41 13.19
N ARG A 439 15.93 -0.49 13.50
CA ARG A 439 16.19 -1.93 13.56
C ARG A 439 16.55 -2.49 12.20
N ILE A 440 15.85 -2.08 11.15
CA ILE A 440 16.15 -2.48 9.77
C ILE A 440 17.55 -2.01 9.36
N LEU A 441 17.87 -0.73 9.63
CA LEU A 441 19.17 -0.16 9.33
C LEU A 441 20.31 -0.82 10.13
N ALA A 442 20.11 -1.01 11.44
CA ALA A 442 21.07 -1.69 12.30
C ALA A 442 21.32 -3.13 11.83
N GLN A 443 20.28 -3.86 11.42
CA GLN A 443 20.41 -5.22 10.90
C GLN A 443 21.23 -5.25 9.60
N SER A 444 21.00 -4.31 8.68
CA SER A 444 21.73 -4.22 7.41
C SER A 444 23.24 -4.00 7.61
N ILE A 445 23.61 -3.21 8.63
CA ILE A 445 25.00 -2.88 8.96
C ILE A 445 25.68 -4.02 9.73
N LYS A 446 25.00 -4.55 10.75
CA LYS A 446 25.56 -5.59 11.64
C LYS A 446 25.81 -6.90 10.90
N GLU A 447 24.95 -7.23 9.95
CA GLU A 447 25.07 -8.45 9.16
C GLU A 447 24.86 -8.14 7.67
N PRO A 448 25.90 -7.64 6.99
CA PRO A 448 25.85 -7.34 5.58
C PRO A 448 25.44 -8.57 4.78
N TYR A 449 24.54 -8.40 3.81
CA TYR A 449 24.06 -9.50 2.99
C TYR A 449 25.07 -9.95 1.93
N MET A 450 26.00 -9.07 1.53
CA MET A 450 26.97 -9.33 0.47
C MET A 450 28.35 -8.77 0.81
N LYS A 451 29.41 -9.47 0.38
CA LYS A 451 30.80 -8.98 0.44
C LYS A 451 31.60 -9.50 -0.74
N ASN A 452 32.29 -8.60 -1.44
CA ASN A 452 33.15 -8.93 -2.59
C ASN A 452 32.47 -9.84 -3.64
N GLY A 453 31.21 -9.54 -3.96
CA GLY A 453 30.40 -10.30 -4.93
C GLY A 453 29.89 -11.64 -4.43
N SER A 454 30.15 -12.02 -3.17
CA SER A 454 29.61 -13.23 -2.53
C SER A 454 28.44 -12.90 -1.61
N LEU A 455 27.36 -13.66 -1.74
CA LEU A 455 26.25 -13.60 -0.81
C LEU A 455 26.68 -14.21 0.55
N LEU A 456 26.44 -13.48 1.63
CA LEU A 456 26.85 -13.85 3.01
C LEU A 456 25.71 -14.45 3.85
N VAL A 457 24.47 -14.30 3.39
CA VAL A 457 23.26 -14.78 4.07
C VAL A 457 22.47 -15.71 3.14
N SER A 458 21.63 -16.59 3.69
CA SER A 458 20.76 -17.43 2.86
C SER A 458 19.65 -16.60 2.17
N ARG A 459 19.06 -17.15 1.11
CA ARG A 459 17.89 -16.56 0.44
C ARG A 459 16.68 -16.44 1.36
N ASP A 460 16.43 -17.45 2.20
CA ASP A 460 15.40 -17.38 3.24
C ASP A 460 15.61 -16.21 4.21
N LYS A 461 16.88 -15.92 4.56
CA LYS A 461 17.20 -14.79 5.41
C LYS A 461 17.03 -13.44 4.71
N LEU A 462 17.32 -13.36 3.41
CA LEU A 462 16.97 -12.19 2.59
C LEU A 462 15.45 -12.01 2.52
N ALA A 463 14.70 -13.09 2.29
CA ALA A 463 13.24 -13.09 2.25
C ALA A 463 12.65 -12.55 3.57
N ASN A 464 13.13 -13.04 4.72
CA ASN A 464 12.73 -12.51 6.00
C ASN A 464 13.00 -11.00 6.15
N ARG A 465 14.15 -10.51 5.65
CA ARG A 465 14.48 -9.07 5.70
C ARG A 465 13.59 -8.23 4.79
N LEU A 466 13.20 -8.75 3.63
CA LEU A 466 12.24 -8.09 2.73
C LEU A 466 10.87 -7.98 3.40
N VAL A 467 10.38 -9.06 3.99
CA VAL A 467 9.10 -9.07 4.74
C VAL A 467 9.13 -8.10 5.92
N LEU A 468 10.28 -7.92 6.60
CA LEU A 468 10.40 -6.90 7.64
C LEU A 468 10.19 -5.47 7.10
N ILE A 469 10.64 -5.18 5.87
CA ILE A 469 10.43 -3.88 5.22
C ILE A 469 8.99 -3.75 4.74
N ASP A 470 8.39 -4.80 4.17
CA ASP A 470 6.97 -4.80 3.78
C ASP A 470 6.07 -4.54 5.02
N ASN A 471 6.34 -5.21 6.14
CA ASN A 471 5.62 -4.99 7.39
C ASN A 471 5.77 -3.56 7.93
N PHE A 472 6.95 -2.95 7.77
CA PHE A 472 7.16 -1.56 8.13
C PHE A 472 6.23 -0.65 7.32
N ARG A 473 6.18 -0.82 5.99
CA ARG A 473 5.30 -0.06 5.09
C ARG A 473 3.82 -0.25 5.42
N MET A 474 3.39 -1.46 5.74
CA MET A 474 2.00 -1.74 6.11
C MET A 474 1.62 -1.16 7.47
N THR A 475 2.56 -1.16 8.44
CA THR A 475 2.31 -0.66 9.80
C THR A 475 2.32 0.87 9.85
N TYR A 476 3.23 1.49 9.10
CA TYR A 476 3.45 2.93 9.08
C TYR A 476 3.33 3.49 7.65
N PRO A 477 2.15 3.39 7.00
CA PRO A 477 1.97 3.82 5.61
C PRO A 477 2.15 5.34 5.41
N TYR A 478 2.12 6.10 6.51
CA TYR A 478 2.37 7.54 6.56
C TYR A 478 3.84 7.92 6.74
N SER A 479 4.73 6.93 6.87
CA SER A 479 6.11 7.15 7.28
C SER A 479 6.95 7.80 6.18
N GLU A 480 7.61 8.92 6.49
CA GLU A 480 8.61 9.55 5.62
C GLU A 480 9.87 8.68 5.45
N PHE A 481 10.06 7.66 6.31
CA PHE A 481 11.22 6.77 6.26
C PHE A 481 11.11 5.65 5.21
N ILE A 482 9.93 5.48 4.59
CA ILE A 482 9.71 4.43 3.58
C ILE A 482 10.70 4.55 2.42
N ASP A 483 10.85 5.75 1.85
CA ASP A 483 11.76 6.01 0.73
C ASP A 483 13.22 5.70 1.09
N GLY A 484 13.59 5.94 2.35
CA GLY A 484 14.92 5.59 2.88
C GLY A 484 15.21 4.09 2.90
N LEU A 485 14.18 3.23 2.89
CA LEU A 485 14.31 1.78 2.85
C LEU A 485 14.36 1.20 1.43
N ASP A 486 13.93 1.95 0.41
CA ASP A 486 13.88 1.47 -0.98
C ASP A 486 15.21 0.97 -1.51
N PRO A 487 16.36 1.63 -1.29
CA PRO A 487 17.64 1.10 -1.74
C PRO A 487 17.95 -0.27 -1.13
N ILE A 488 17.66 -0.45 0.17
CA ILE A 488 17.90 -1.71 0.89
C ILE A 488 16.95 -2.81 0.39
N TYR A 489 15.67 -2.48 0.20
CA TYR A 489 14.68 -3.39 -0.35
C TYR A 489 15.09 -3.88 -1.74
N ASN A 490 15.43 -2.95 -2.63
CA ASN A 490 15.85 -3.26 -4.00
C ASN A 490 17.13 -4.11 -4.04
N ASP A 491 18.11 -3.80 -3.20
CA ASP A 491 19.36 -4.57 -3.10
C ASP A 491 19.11 -6.01 -2.62
N TYR A 492 18.25 -6.18 -1.61
CA TYR A 492 17.86 -7.50 -1.11
C TYR A 492 17.05 -8.29 -2.13
N LEU A 493 16.07 -7.65 -2.77
CA LEU A 493 15.22 -8.30 -3.78
C LEU A 493 16.05 -8.72 -5.00
N THR A 494 16.93 -7.83 -5.48
CA THR A 494 17.85 -8.15 -6.58
C THR A 494 18.75 -9.33 -6.23
N ALA A 495 19.33 -9.33 -5.03
CA ALA A 495 20.19 -10.43 -4.58
C ALA A 495 19.42 -11.73 -4.37
N LEU A 496 18.16 -11.66 -3.95
CA LEU A 496 17.29 -12.83 -3.82
C LEU A 496 16.98 -13.43 -5.19
N LEU A 497 16.45 -12.62 -6.11
CA LEU A 497 15.92 -13.08 -7.41
C LEU A 497 17.00 -13.39 -8.45
N TYR A 498 18.14 -12.70 -8.41
CA TYR A 498 19.21 -12.83 -9.42
C TYR A 498 20.55 -13.33 -8.84
N GLY A 499 20.68 -13.36 -7.52
CA GLY A 499 21.91 -13.79 -6.86
C GLY A 499 23.00 -12.73 -6.92
N SER A 500 24.25 -13.19 -6.96
CA SER A 500 25.44 -12.32 -7.04
C SER A 500 26.44 -12.85 -8.06
N GLU A 501 27.51 -12.09 -8.33
CA GLU A 501 28.56 -12.51 -9.28
C GLU A 501 29.15 -13.89 -8.95
N LYS A 502 29.33 -14.19 -7.66
CA LYS A 502 29.88 -15.48 -7.19
C LYS A 502 28.83 -16.49 -6.77
N ASN A 503 27.55 -16.08 -6.70
CA ASN A 503 26.41 -16.90 -6.33
C ASN A 503 25.23 -16.62 -7.28
N PRO A 504 25.39 -16.81 -8.61
CA PRO A 504 24.30 -16.55 -9.55
C PRO A 504 23.17 -17.57 -9.34
N VAL A 505 21.94 -17.18 -9.64
CA VAL A 505 20.77 -18.09 -9.61
C VAL A 505 20.62 -18.91 -10.90
N PHE A 506 21.39 -18.60 -11.93
CA PHE A 506 21.31 -19.21 -13.27
C PHE A 506 22.66 -19.76 -13.72
N ASP A 507 22.64 -20.74 -14.62
CA ASP A 507 23.84 -21.22 -15.29
C ASP A 507 24.35 -20.15 -16.26
N GLY A 508 25.56 -19.64 -16.02
CA GLY A 508 26.17 -18.57 -16.83
C GLY A 508 26.49 -18.93 -18.28
N LYS A 509 26.26 -20.17 -18.74
CA LYS A 509 26.50 -20.64 -20.12
C LYS A 509 25.20 -20.82 -20.91
N THR A 510 24.14 -21.32 -20.27
CA THR A 510 22.88 -21.68 -20.94
C THR A 510 21.69 -20.85 -20.44
N ASN A 511 21.87 -20.09 -19.35
CA ASN A 511 20.90 -19.22 -18.69
C ASN A 511 19.63 -19.85 -18.05
N PRO A 512 19.47 -21.19 -17.88
CA PRO A 512 18.38 -21.71 -17.06
C PRO A 512 18.65 -21.43 -15.58
N ILE A 513 17.58 -21.26 -14.81
CA ILE A 513 17.63 -21.24 -13.35
C ILE A 513 18.15 -22.58 -12.83
N ASP A 514 18.95 -22.53 -11.77
CA ASP A 514 19.37 -23.72 -11.04
C ASP A 514 18.18 -24.39 -10.36
N SER A 515 18.07 -25.73 -10.44
CA SER A 515 16.92 -26.46 -9.89
C SER A 515 16.82 -26.40 -8.37
N GLU A 516 17.95 -26.35 -7.66
CA GLU A 516 17.95 -26.17 -6.20
C GLU A 516 17.44 -24.78 -5.84
N VAL A 517 17.85 -23.76 -6.59
CA VAL A 517 17.37 -22.39 -6.40
C VAL A 517 15.88 -22.24 -6.73
N LEU A 518 15.40 -22.89 -7.79
CA LEU A 518 13.96 -22.91 -8.11
C LEU A 518 13.15 -23.56 -6.98
N GLN A 519 13.68 -24.61 -6.34
CA GLN A 519 13.05 -25.23 -5.19
C GLN A 519 13.05 -24.29 -3.97
N GLU A 520 14.15 -23.58 -3.70
CA GLU A 520 14.20 -22.53 -2.67
C GLU A 520 13.15 -21.44 -2.91
N PHE A 521 12.95 -21.00 -4.16
CA PHE A 521 11.91 -20.02 -4.48
C PHE A 521 10.50 -20.55 -4.22
N LYS A 522 10.22 -21.82 -4.54
CA LYS A 522 8.93 -22.45 -4.22
C LYS A 522 8.69 -22.47 -2.71
N GLU A 523 9.69 -22.87 -1.94
CA GLU A 523 9.63 -22.86 -0.47
C GLU A 523 9.42 -21.46 0.09
N ILE A 524 10.08 -20.44 -0.47
CA ILE A 524 9.88 -19.03 -0.09
C ILE A 524 8.46 -18.58 -0.42
N SER A 525 7.95 -18.85 -1.63
CA SER A 525 6.58 -18.47 -2.01
C SER A 525 5.51 -19.12 -1.12
N GLU A 526 5.72 -20.37 -0.71
CA GLU A 526 4.81 -21.08 0.19
C GLU A 526 4.90 -20.56 1.64
N LYS A 527 6.13 -20.31 2.13
CA LYS A 527 6.38 -19.84 3.49
C LYS A 527 5.86 -18.41 3.72
N TYR A 528 5.88 -17.59 2.67
CA TYR A 528 5.55 -16.17 2.72
C TYR A 528 4.31 -15.85 1.87
N ILE A 529 3.41 -16.82 1.69
CA ILE A 529 2.24 -16.72 0.80
C ILE A 529 1.30 -15.54 1.14
N ASP A 530 1.20 -15.18 2.42
CA ASP A 530 0.38 -14.06 2.91
C ASP A 530 1.18 -12.75 2.99
N THR A 531 2.15 -12.55 2.09
CA THR A 531 3.00 -11.34 2.07
C THR A 531 3.25 -10.88 0.64
N ASN A 532 3.50 -9.58 0.47
CA ASN A 532 3.89 -9.01 -0.82
C ASN A 532 5.05 -9.78 -1.45
N LEU A 533 6.09 -10.12 -0.67
CA LEU A 533 7.21 -10.93 -1.16
C LEU A 533 6.76 -12.29 -1.73
N GLY A 534 5.79 -12.96 -1.10
CA GLY A 534 5.26 -14.24 -1.58
C GLY A 534 4.70 -14.12 -3.00
N ASP A 535 3.89 -13.09 -3.23
CA ASP A 535 3.32 -12.77 -4.54
C ASP A 535 4.43 -12.48 -5.56
N ILE A 536 5.41 -11.64 -5.20
CA ILE A 536 6.57 -11.32 -6.04
C ILE A 536 7.30 -12.58 -6.50
N VAL A 537 7.58 -13.50 -5.57
CA VAL A 537 8.32 -14.73 -5.86
C VAL A 537 7.46 -15.71 -6.68
N ALA A 538 6.16 -15.81 -6.39
CA ALA A 538 5.23 -16.65 -7.14
C ALA A 538 5.12 -16.19 -8.60
N GLU A 539 4.95 -14.89 -8.83
CA GLU A 539 4.94 -14.31 -10.18
C GLU A 539 6.27 -14.53 -10.91
N TYR A 540 7.40 -14.38 -10.20
CA TYR A 540 8.71 -14.61 -10.78
C TYR A 540 8.87 -16.06 -11.27
N ILE A 541 8.45 -17.03 -10.46
CA ILE A 541 8.45 -18.45 -10.84
C ILE A 541 7.60 -18.66 -12.09
N GLN A 542 6.38 -18.11 -12.13
CA GLN A 542 5.49 -18.26 -13.29
C GLN A 542 6.11 -17.71 -14.57
N GLU A 543 6.75 -16.54 -14.51
CA GLU A 543 7.38 -15.93 -15.69
C GLU A 543 8.59 -16.72 -16.18
N ILE A 544 9.40 -17.26 -15.27
CA ILE A 544 10.52 -18.14 -15.62
C ILE A 544 10.01 -19.45 -16.24
N GLU A 545 8.96 -20.07 -15.68
CA GLU A 545 8.36 -21.29 -16.20
C GLU A 545 7.77 -21.08 -17.61
N LYS A 546 7.07 -19.97 -17.86
CA LYS A 546 6.59 -19.59 -19.19
C LYS A 546 7.72 -19.41 -20.21
N ASN A 547 8.91 -19.04 -19.74
CA ASN A 547 10.10 -18.84 -20.57
C ASN A 547 11.07 -20.04 -20.56
N ASN A 548 10.54 -21.26 -20.42
CA ASN A 548 11.32 -22.51 -20.44
C ASN A 548 12.47 -22.52 -19.43
N LEU A 549 12.22 -21.97 -18.24
CA LEU A 549 13.17 -21.85 -17.14
C LEU A 549 14.37 -20.91 -17.40
N GLN A 550 14.32 -20.10 -18.46
CA GLN A 550 15.40 -19.16 -18.81
C GLN A 550 15.16 -17.76 -18.23
N ILE A 551 16.19 -17.13 -17.67
CA ILE A 551 16.11 -15.76 -17.13
C ILE A 551 16.56 -14.75 -18.18
N SER A 552 15.66 -14.30 -19.05
CA SER A 552 15.98 -13.32 -20.10
C SER A 552 16.09 -11.88 -19.55
N GLU A 553 16.72 -10.99 -20.32
CA GLU A 553 16.74 -9.55 -19.98
C GLU A 553 15.31 -8.97 -19.94
N ALA A 554 14.41 -9.46 -20.79
CA ALA A 554 13.00 -9.06 -20.75
C ALA A 554 12.33 -9.41 -19.41
N ILE A 555 12.63 -10.58 -18.83
CA ILE A 555 12.15 -10.95 -17.49
C ILE A 555 12.74 -10.00 -16.44
N ARG A 556 14.04 -9.67 -16.54
CA ARG A 556 14.69 -8.72 -15.63
C ARG A 556 14.04 -7.35 -15.69
N GLU A 557 13.85 -6.80 -16.89
CA GLU A 557 13.23 -5.50 -17.09
C GLU A 557 11.75 -5.46 -16.69
N LYS A 558 11.01 -6.57 -16.87
CA LYS A 558 9.60 -6.67 -16.47
C LYS A 558 9.48 -6.54 -14.95
N LEU A 559 10.35 -7.20 -14.20
CA LEU A 559 10.32 -7.24 -12.74
C LEU A 559 10.85 -5.94 -12.13
N VAL A 560 11.90 -5.34 -12.72
CA VAL A 560 12.39 -4.01 -12.30
C VAL A 560 11.30 -2.93 -12.44
N ARG A 561 10.40 -3.05 -13.42
CA ARG A 561 9.24 -2.14 -13.62
C ARG A 561 8.01 -2.51 -12.79
N HIS A 562 7.91 -3.75 -12.34
CA HIS A 562 6.76 -4.21 -11.56
C HIS A 562 6.92 -3.86 -10.07
N PHE A 563 8.16 -3.92 -9.56
CA PHE A 563 8.49 -3.71 -8.14
C PHE A 563 9.10 -2.33 -7.82
N ARG A 564 9.12 -1.43 -8.81
CA ARG A 564 9.24 0.02 -8.66
C ARG A 564 7.93 0.65 -9.13
#